data_AF-A0A8S3PP67-F1
#
_entry.id   AF-A0A8S3PP67-F1
#
_cell.length_a   1.000
_cell.length_b   1.000
_cell.length_c   1.000
_cell.angle_alpha   90.00
_cell.angle_beta   90.00
_cell.angle_gamma   90.00
#
_symmetry.space_group_name_H-M   'P 1'
#
loop_
_entity.id
_entity.type
_entity.pdbx_description
1 polymer ?
#
loop_
_entity_poly.entity_id
_entity_poly.type
_entity_poly.pdbx_seq_one_letter_code
_entity_poly.pdbx_strand_id
1 'polypeptide(L)'
;MVINSSDRVQLLEVYESYQRLQSMEMKVYFQLIVLVTIVTEEVKSYQFGPTKGNKLSCDSKWLKVLEGDKNGKVVSGSKEDLRHAVVSGSKIRIILDELYSTDTQNVYSLNGEICAQALFHISKGGFDSHQTKAYWWFLNVCTTGNVHMSRWYVGVHQSPSESKVKYNIKWFARHLGCDSTLAKPVLCTTESGFPYCGNVNNLINVIRHGAEIHGVDARRNGSRDISRWSIGEHKDRGHTTDKLPMIWLADTCWSLAYEHDEHGESIDGSLDYLRSAILNGKRVRLHYHSGYLIEADELIIRNGHVTAQVLGHVSNSGKTFHSDAYWYWENVATTGAVETVRYNIGSHTSRGKTNYRQRIKWFIDTRPWKHVFSNSASGKSIHGSKTTLIQEVKAGKMVRFTVKSASHPQSHHVSVLNADNIGINKDEKDVGAQHIRSIGYKKNGPFNVSFTSNPYWNFLIASTTGKIDESKWTVGIHETQGRKISKAAIDWFVS
;
A
#
# COMPACT_ATOMS: atom_id res chain seq x y z
N MET A 1 -9.87 -13.85 -55.93
CA MET A 1 -10.50 -14.04 -54.61
C MET A 1 -11.50 -12.90 -54.44
N VAL A 2 -12.79 -13.20 -54.65
CA VAL A 2 -13.87 -12.20 -54.55
C VAL A 2 -14.27 -12.15 -53.08
N ILE A 3 -13.93 -11.06 -52.40
CA ILE A 3 -14.31 -10.84 -51.00
C ILE A 3 -15.77 -10.36 -51.01
N ASN A 4 -16.62 -11.04 -50.25
CA ASN A 4 -18.05 -10.78 -50.15
C ASN A 4 -18.30 -9.38 -49.54
N SER A 5 -19.41 -8.74 -49.92
CA SER A 5 -19.70 -7.35 -49.53
C SER A 5 -19.90 -7.16 -48.02
N SER A 6 -20.28 -8.21 -47.29
CA SER A 6 -20.36 -8.21 -45.82
C SER A 6 -18.99 -8.05 -45.15
N ASP A 7 -17.95 -8.65 -45.74
CA ASP A 7 -16.61 -8.67 -45.15
C ASP A 7 -15.90 -7.34 -45.39
N ARG A 8 -16.28 -6.61 -46.45
CA ARG A 8 -15.82 -5.24 -46.70
C ARG A 8 -16.37 -4.24 -45.68
N VAL A 9 -17.61 -4.42 -45.23
CA VAL A 9 -18.23 -3.55 -44.20
C VAL A 9 -17.57 -3.78 -42.83
N GLN A 10 -17.28 -5.04 -42.47
CA GLN A 10 -16.58 -5.34 -41.22
C GLN A 10 -15.13 -4.85 -41.22
N LEU A 11 -14.41 -4.92 -42.35
CA LEU A 11 -13.05 -4.39 -42.47
C LEU A 11 -13.01 -2.85 -42.40
N LEU A 12 -14.03 -2.16 -42.93
CA LEU A 12 -14.17 -0.71 -42.82
C LEU A 12 -14.50 -0.27 -41.38
N GLU A 13 -15.38 -0.98 -40.66
CA GLU A 13 -15.68 -0.69 -39.26
C GLU A 13 -14.47 -0.92 -38.33
N VAL A 14 -13.67 -1.95 -38.60
CA VAL A 14 -12.41 -2.20 -37.86
C VAL A 14 -11.36 -1.14 -38.18
N TYR A 15 -11.24 -0.72 -39.44
CA TYR A 15 -10.29 0.33 -39.84
C TYR A 15 -10.68 1.72 -39.31
N GLU A 16 -11.97 2.06 -39.32
CA GLU A 16 -12.47 3.32 -38.72
C GLU A 16 -12.36 3.32 -37.19
N SER A 17 -12.57 2.16 -36.54
CA SER A 17 -12.32 2.01 -35.10
C SER A 17 -10.84 2.15 -34.75
N TYR A 18 -9.95 1.65 -35.60
CA TYR A 18 -8.50 1.79 -35.46
C TYR A 18 -8.03 3.25 -35.68
N GLN A 19 -8.61 3.95 -36.66
CA GLN A 19 -8.34 5.38 -36.90
C GLN A 19 -8.88 6.28 -35.77
N ARG A 20 -10.06 5.96 -35.18
CA ARG A 20 -10.57 6.65 -33.98
C ARG A 20 -9.69 6.42 -32.74
N LEU A 21 -9.03 5.26 -32.63
CA LEU A 21 -8.05 4.98 -31.57
C LEU A 21 -6.73 5.72 -31.76
N GLN A 22 -6.33 6.03 -33.00
CA GLN A 22 -5.14 6.85 -33.28
C GLN A 22 -5.41 8.36 -33.17
N SER A 23 -6.65 8.82 -33.35
CA SER A 23 -7.03 10.24 -33.25
C SER A 23 -7.53 10.66 -31.85
N MET A 24 -7.67 9.73 -30.90
CA MET A 24 -7.88 10.08 -29.49
C MET A 24 -6.55 10.55 -28.90
N GLU A 25 -6.42 11.87 -28.71
CA GLU A 25 -5.53 12.41 -27.69
C GLU A 25 -5.66 11.55 -26.44
N MET A 26 -4.58 10.87 -26.09
CA MET A 26 -4.50 9.93 -24.99
C MET A 26 -4.60 10.72 -23.68
N LYS A 27 -5.81 11.18 -23.33
CA LYS A 27 -6.13 11.74 -22.02
C LYS A 27 -5.93 10.62 -21.02
N VAL A 28 -4.86 10.69 -20.26
CA VAL A 28 -4.50 9.63 -19.33
C VAL A 28 -5.46 9.69 -18.15
N TYR A 29 -6.43 8.77 -18.16
CA TYR A 29 -7.36 8.59 -17.05
C TYR A 29 -6.64 7.86 -15.92
N PHE A 30 -6.31 8.58 -14.86
CA PHE A 30 -5.84 7.96 -13.62
C PHE A 30 -7.04 7.60 -12.76
N GLN A 31 -7.16 6.31 -12.48
CA GLN A 31 -8.15 5.75 -11.59
C GLN A 31 -7.46 5.60 -10.21
N LEU A 32 -8.04 6.16 -9.15
CA LEU A 32 -7.65 5.79 -7.78
C LEU A 32 -8.17 4.37 -7.55
N ILE A 33 -7.25 3.43 -7.59
CA ILE A 33 -7.54 2.02 -7.73
C ILE A 33 -6.84 1.31 -6.57
N VAL A 34 -7.63 0.70 -5.69
CA VAL A 34 -7.21 -0.53 -5.02
C VAL A 34 -7.75 -1.65 -5.91
N LEU A 35 -7.05 -1.93 -7.02
CA LEU A 35 -7.30 -3.10 -7.87
C LEU A 35 -6.09 -4.01 -7.75
N VAL A 36 -6.41 -5.29 -7.71
CA VAL A 36 -5.57 -6.32 -8.28
C VAL A 36 -6.30 -6.84 -9.53
N THR A 37 -5.80 -6.59 -10.75
CA THR A 37 -6.23 -7.28 -12.00
C THR A 37 -5.26 -7.04 -13.17
N ILE A 38 -4.64 -8.08 -13.72
CA ILE A 38 -4.86 -8.78 -15.03
C ILE A 38 -3.67 -9.74 -15.20
N VAL A 39 -3.90 -11.05 -15.23
CA VAL A 39 -3.01 -11.96 -15.97
C VAL A 39 -3.82 -12.76 -16.97
N THR A 40 -3.41 -12.71 -18.23
CA THR A 40 -4.04 -13.40 -19.33
C THR A 40 -3.17 -14.59 -19.77
N GLU A 41 -3.37 -15.81 -19.25
CA GLU A 41 -3.27 -17.15 -19.92
C GLU A 41 -3.56 -18.30 -18.95
N GLU A 42 -3.90 -19.48 -19.48
CA GLU A 42 -4.43 -20.65 -18.76
C GLU A 42 -3.57 -21.01 -17.54
N VAL A 43 -4.11 -20.82 -16.33
CA VAL A 43 -3.57 -21.48 -15.13
C VAL A 43 -4.03 -22.94 -15.20
N LYS A 44 -3.23 -23.81 -15.81
CA LYS A 44 -3.47 -25.25 -15.73
C LYS A 44 -3.52 -25.65 -14.27
N SER A 45 -4.60 -26.32 -13.87
CA SER A 45 -4.87 -26.73 -12.49
C SER A 45 -3.76 -27.63 -11.97
N TYR A 46 -2.87 -27.09 -11.15
CA TYR A 46 -1.91 -27.88 -10.39
C TYR A 46 -2.58 -28.37 -9.11
N GLN A 47 -2.82 -29.69 -9.01
CA GLN A 47 -3.24 -30.30 -7.75
C GLN A 47 -2.01 -30.48 -6.85
N PHE A 48 -2.04 -29.88 -5.66
CA PHE A 48 -0.98 -30.04 -4.66
C PHE A 48 -1.47 -30.85 -3.47
N GLY A 49 -0.83 -31.99 -3.23
CA GLY A 49 -1.08 -32.83 -2.05
C GLY A 49 -0.83 -32.11 -0.71
N PRO A 50 -1.39 -32.64 0.39
CA PRO A 50 -1.22 -32.07 1.72
C PRO A 50 0.22 -32.26 2.22
N THR A 51 0.88 -31.18 2.61
CA THR A 51 2.17 -31.24 3.32
C THR A 51 1.91 -31.34 4.83
N LYS A 52 2.49 -32.37 5.46
CA LYS A 52 2.43 -32.58 6.92
C LYS A 52 3.37 -31.62 7.66
N GLY A 53 2.82 -30.85 8.59
CA GLY A 53 3.29 -30.78 9.99
C GLY A 53 4.63 -30.15 10.36
N ASN A 54 5.41 -29.54 9.47
CA ASN A 54 6.58 -28.75 9.89
C ASN A 54 6.16 -27.31 10.23
N LYS A 55 6.72 -26.76 11.32
CA LYS A 55 6.52 -25.37 11.76
C LYS A 55 6.93 -24.43 10.62
N LEU A 56 5.92 -23.96 9.89
CA LEU A 56 6.02 -23.05 8.76
C LEU A 56 6.79 -21.79 9.19
N SER A 57 8.00 -21.59 8.64
CA SER A 57 8.86 -20.45 8.96
C SER A 57 8.53 -19.29 8.04
N CYS A 58 8.01 -18.20 8.61
CA CYS A 58 7.60 -17.01 7.86
C CYS A 58 8.80 -16.16 7.43
N ASP A 59 9.73 -16.76 6.67
CA ASP A 59 10.99 -16.15 6.24
C ASP A 59 10.98 -15.75 4.77
N SER A 60 9.80 -15.50 4.19
CA SER A 60 9.72 -15.11 2.78
C SER A 60 10.48 -13.80 2.54
N LYS A 61 11.51 -13.88 1.70
CA LYS A 61 12.41 -12.77 1.36
C LYS A 61 11.92 -12.05 0.12
N TRP A 62 12.27 -10.77 0.02
CA TRP A 62 12.23 -10.06 -1.26
C TRP A 62 13.31 -10.63 -2.19
N LEU A 63 12.90 -11.11 -3.36
CA LEU A 63 13.78 -11.67 -4.38
C LEU A 63 13.71 -10.81 -5.63
N LYS A 64 14.87 -10.46 -6.18
CA LYS A 64 14.94 -9.81 -7.49
C LYS A 64 14.57 -10.83 -8.56
N VAL A 65 13.41 -10.68 -9.17
CA VAL A 65 12.88 -11.62 -10.18
C VAL A 65 13.18 -11.16 -11.60
N LEU A 66 13.37 -9.85 -11.80
CA LEU A 66 13.72 -9.28 -13.10
C LEU A 66 14.51 -7.98 -12.92
N GLU A 67 15.49 -7.79 -13.78
CA GLU A 67 16.17 -6.51 -13.99
C GLU A 67 16.18 -6.22 -15.48
N GLY A 68 15.68 -5.04 -15.86
CA GLY A 68 15.70 -4.54 -17.22
C GLY A 68 16.47 -3.23 -17.30
N ASP A 69 17.17 -3.03 -18.42
CA ASP A 69 17.77 -1.73 -18.71
C ASP A 69 16.71 -0.70 -19.15
N LYS A 70 17.14 0.54 -19.38
CA LYS A 70 16.29 1.64 -19.88
C LYS A 70 15.53 1.36 -21.18
N ASN A 71 15.92 0.35 -21.95
CA ASN A 71 15.25 -0.06 -23.19
C ASN A 71 14.40 -1.32 -23.02
N GLY A 72 14.26 -1.83 -21.79
CA GLY A 72 13.52 -3.05 -21.51
C GLY A 72 14.27 -4.33 -21.90
N LYS A 73 15.56 -4.22 -22.22
CA LYS A 73 16.40 -5.41 -22.42
C LYS A 73 16.66 -6.02 -21.06
N VAL A 74 16.39 -7.33 -20.95
CA VAL A 74 16.64 -8.08 -19.72
C VAL A 74 18.13 -8.10 -19.42
N VAL A 75 18.50 -7.68 -18.21
CA VAL A 75 19.86 -7.72 -17.65
C VAL A 75 20.03 -8.94 -16.76
N SER A 76 19.02 -9.26 -15.93
CA SER A 76 19.00 -10.49 -15.12
C SER A 76 17.56 -10.93 -14.81
N GLY A 77 17.37 -12.21 -14.46
CA GLY A 77 16.05 -12.80 -14.22
C GLY A 77 15.25 -12.99 -15.50
N SER A 78 13.92 -13.08 -15.40
CA SER A 78 13.05 -13.22 -16.58
C SER A 78 11.69 -12.55 -16.40
N LYS A 79 11.08 -12.13 -17.52
CA LYS A 79 9.69 -11.62 -17.51
C LYS A 79 8.70 -12.72 -17.11
N GLU A 80 9.03 -13.98 -17.35
CA GLU A 80 8.19 -15.11 -16.95
C GLU A 80 8.17 -15.29 -15.43
N ASP A 81 9.32 -15.20 -14.77
CA ASP A 81 9.40 -15.31 -13.30
C ASP A 81 8.63 -14.17 -12.63
N LEU A 82 8.73 -12.95 -13.17
CA LEU A 82 7.91 -11.83 -12.70
C LEU A 82 6.41 -12.10 -12.96
N ARG A 83 6.04 -12.66 -14.11
CA ARG A 83 4.64 -13.03 -14.40
C ARG A 83 4.12 -14.05 -13.40
N HIS A 84 4.90 -15.10 -13.14
CA HIS A 84 4.62 -16.13 -12.15
C HIS A 84 4.48 -15.56 -10.74
N ALA A 85 5.33 -14.61 -10.36
CA ALA A 85 5.19 -13.90 -9.10
C ALA A 85 3.86 -13.13 -9.00
N VAL A 86 3.46 -12.43 -10.07
CA VAL A 86 2.21 -11.67 -10.12
C VAL A 86 0.97 -12.58 -10.05
N VAL A 87 0.89 -13.64 -10.85
CA VAL A 87 -0.24 -14.60 -10.81
C VAL A 87 -0.37 -15.33 -9.49
N SER A 88 0.74 -15.51 -8.79
CA SER A 88 0.76 -16.15 -7.46
C SER A 88 0.45 -15.18 -6.32
N GLY A 89 0.02 -13.95 -6.65
CA GLY A 89 -0.35 -12.92 -5.68
C GLY A 89 0.82 -12.36 -4.88
N SER A 90 2.06 -12.58 -5.33
CA SER A 90 3.24 -12.07 -4.65
C SER A 90 3.18 -10.54 -4.56
N LYS A 91 3.69 -9.97 -3.45
CA LYS A 91 3.88 -8.52 -3.37
C LYS A 91 4.98 -8.11 -4.33
N ILE A 92 4.74 -7.06 -5.09
CA ILE A 92 5.70 -6.52 -6.06
C ILE A 92 6.21 -5.17 -5.60
N ARG A 93 7.51 -4.98 -5.78
CA ARG A 93 8.23 -3.74 -5.52
C ARG A 93 9.17 -3.45 -6.67
N ILE A 94 9.37 -2.17 -6.93
CA ILE A 94 10.23 -1.72 -8.01
C ILE A 94 11.31 -0.77 -7.48
N ILE A 95 12.49 -0.85 -8.10
CA ILE A 95 13.57 0.13 -7.92
C ILE A 95 13.90 0.74 -9.26
N LEU A 96 13.88 2.07 -9.32
CA LEU A 96 14.21 2.88 -10.49
C LEU A 96 15.63 3.46 -10.33
N ASP A 97 16.51 3.18 -11.29
CA ASP A 97 17.91 3.66 -11.37
C ASP A 97 18.71 3.51 -10.06
N GLU A 98 18.47 2.45 -9.28
CA GLU A 98 19.12 2.22 -7.96
C GLU A 98 18.88 3.29 -6.87
N LEU A 99 18.09 4.33 -7.17
CA LEU A 99 17.97 5.51 -6.31
C LEU A 99 16.57 5.68 -5.74
N TYR A 100 15.57 5.01 -6.29
CA TYR A 100 14.19 5.17 -5.87
C TYR A 100 13.47 3.84 -5.76
N SER A 101 13.00 3.50 -4.56
CA SER A 101 12.22 2.27 -4.28
C SER A 101 10.78 2.63 -3.91
N THR A 102 9.83 1.85 -4.41
CA THR A 102 8.39 2.01 -4.09
C THR A 102 7.62 0.70 -4.22
N ASP A 103 6.57 0.56 -3.41
CA ASP A 103 5.61 -0.54 -3.50
C ASP A 103 4.57 -0.28 -4.59
N THR A 104 4.20 -1.33 -5.31
CA THR A 104 3.17 -1.25 -6.34
C THR A 104 1.78 -1.47 -5.74
N GLN A 105 0.78 -0.71 -6.18
CA GLN A 105 -0.61 -0.89 -5.74
C GLN A 105 -1.40 -1.80 -6.67
N ASN A 106 -1.03 -1.83 -7.96
CA ASN A 106 -1.64 -2.69 -8.96
C ASN A 106 -0.57 -3.18 -9.92
N VAL A 107 -0.66 -4.43 -10.36
CA VAL A 107 0.25 -5.04 -11.34
C VAL A 107 -0.56 -5.82 -12.35
N TYR A 108 -0.25 -5.63 -13.62
CA TYR A 108 -0.99 -6.21 -14.73
C TYR A 108 -0.06 -6.61 -15.87
N SER A 109 -0.48 -7.61 -16.64
CA SER A 109 0.22 -8.09 -17.83
C SER A 109 -0.53 -7.65 -19.09
N LEU A 110 0.18 -7.06 -20.06
CA LEU A 110 -0.36 -6.64 -21.35
C LEU A 110 0.65 -6.95 -22.46
N ASN A 111 0.23 -7.73 -23.47
CA ASN A 111 1.05 -8.08 -24.63
C ASN A 111 2.42 -8.69 -24.26
N GLY A 112 2.45 -9.54 -23.23
CA GLY A 112 3.67 -10.17 -22.73
C GLY A 112 4.54 -9.28 -21.84
N GLU A 113 4.24 -7.98 -21.74
CA GLU A 113 4.89 -7.04 -20.84
C GLU A 113 4.15 -6.96 -19.50
N ILE A 114 4.88 -6.69 -18.43
CA ILE A 114 4.31 -6.51 -17.09
C ILE A 114 4.45 -5.03 -16.75
N CYS A 115 3.35 -4.43 -16.31
CA CYS A 115 3.29 -3.06 -15.88
C CYS A 115 2.73 -2.98 -14.47
N ALA A 116 3.16 -1.98 -13.71
CA ALA A 116 2.72 -1.74 -12.35
C ALA A 116 2.39 -0.27 -12.14
N GLN A 117 1.33 -0.03 -11.39
CA GLN A 117 0.96 1.28 -10.91
C GLN A 117 1.53 1.49 -9.51
N ALA A 118 2.23 2.60 -9.34
CA ALA A 118 2.64 3.11 -8.03
C ALA A 118 2.03 4.52 -7.87
N LEU A 119 1.07 4.63 -6.95
CA LEU A 119 0.13 5.74 -6.85
C LEU A 119 0.40 6.63 -5.63
N PHE A 120 1.01 6.07 -4.59
CA PHE A 120 1.22 6.77 -3.33
C PHE A 120 2.53 7.55 -3.33
N HIS A 121 2.62 8.60 -4.14
CA HIS A 121 3.80 9.47 -4.19
C HIS A 121 3.43 10.95 -4.14
N ILE A 122 4.20 11.70 -3.36
CA ILE A 122 4.18 13.17 -3.37
C ILE A 122 5.55 13.67 -3.85
N SER A 123 5.54 14.74 -4.64
CA SER A 123 6.75 15.31 -5.23
C SER A 123 7.80 15.71 -4.20
N LYS A 124 9.07 15.46 -4.56
CA LYS A 124 10.22 15.73 -3.70
C LYS A 124 11.17 16.73 -4.35
N GLY A 125 11.71 17.64 -3.55
CA GLY A 125 12.77 18.59 -3.95
C GLY A 125 14.16 17.95 -3.91
N GLY A 126 14.29 16.83 -3.19
CA GLY A 126 15.50 16.03 -3.07
C GLY A 126 15.17 14.65 -2.51
N PHE A 127 16.14 13.97 -1.92
CA PHE A 127 15.89 12.68 -1.26
C PHE A 127 15.13 12.85 0.07
N ASP A 128 15.30 13.99 0.75
CA ASP A 128 14.88 14.27 2.13
C ASP A 128 13.89 15.43 2.29
N SER A 129 13.31 15.91 1.19
CA SER A 129 12.50 17.13 1.22
C SER A 129 11.38 17.15 0.20
N HIS A 130 10.25 17.73 0.58
CA HIS A 130 9.12 18.03 -0.29
C HIS A 130 9.43 19.22 -1.21
N GLN A 131 8.83 19.24 -2.40
CA GLN A 131 8.81 20.45 -3.23
C GLN A 131 7.89 21.50 -2.61
N THR A 132 8.21 22.79 -2.82
CA THR A 132 7.36 23.89 -2.36
C THR A 132 5.97 23.86 -3.01
N LYS A 133 5.90 23.46 -4.29
CA LYS A 133 4.65 23.17 -4.99
C LYS A 133 4.48 21.66 -5.09
N ALA A 134 3.92 21.05 -4.05
CA ALA A 134 3.75 19.62 -4.00
C ALA A 134 2.74 19.15 -5.08
N TYR A 135 3.01 18.00 -5.68
CA TYR A 135 2.08 17.31 -6.57
C TYR A 135 2.05 15.82 -6.26
N TRP A 136 0.89 15.21 -6.44
CA TRP A 136 0.76 13.77 -6.59
C TRP A 136 1.54 13.31 -7.82
N TRP A 137 2.26 12.22 -7.67
CA TRP A 137 3.12 11.68 -8.70
C TRP A 137 2.71 10.23 -8.99
N PHE A 138 1.85 10.03 -9.98
CA PHE A 138 1.36 8.69 -10.33
C PHE A 138 2.27 8.06 -11.38
N LEU A 139 2.73 6.85 -11.08
CA LEU A 139 3.65 6.09 -11.89
C LEU A 139 2.94 4.90 -12.53
N ASN A 140 3.23 4.69 -13.81
CA ASN A 140 2.98 3.44 -14.50
C ASN A 140 4.30 2.95 -15.08
N VAL A 141 4.83 1.89 -14.49
CA VAL A 141 6.18 1.36 -14.71
C VAL A 141 6.05 0.05 -15.46
N CYS A 142 6.73 -0.12 -16.59
CA CYS A 142 6.63 -1.33 -17.40
C CYS A 142 7.98 -2.00 -17.63
N THR A 143 7.98 -3.31 -17.85
CA THR A 143 9.16 -4.13 -18.17
C THR A 143 9.86 -3.74 -19.48
N THR A 144 9.28 -2.83 -20.26
CA THR A 144 9.89 -2.20 -21.44
C THR A 144 10.89 -1.10 -21.10
N GLY A 145 11.14 -0.82 -19.81
CA GLY A 145 11.96 0.31 -19.35
C GLY A 145 11.19 1.63 -19.30
N ASN A 146 10.00 1.69 -19.89
CA ASN A 146 9.18 2.90 -19.90
C ASN A 146 8.49 3.11 -18.54
N VAL A 147 8.58 4.34 -18.06
CA VAL A 147 7.83 4.84 -16.91
C VAL A 147 7.02 6.05 -17.37
N HIS A 148 5.70 5.87 -17.38
CA HIS A 148 4.78 6.96 -17.58
C HIS A 148 4.49 7.64 -16.25
N MET A 149 4.62 8.96 -16.22
CA MET A 149 4.45 9.78 -15.04
C MET A 149 3.37 10.81 -15.34
N SER A 150 2.36 10.87 -14.49
CA SER A 150 1.44 12.01 -14.47
C SER A 150 1.51 12.69 -13.12
N ARG A 151 1.53 14.01 -13.18
CA ARG A 151 1.71 14.87 -12.02
C ARG A 151 0.45 15.69 -11.86
N TRP A 152 -0.03 15.82 -10.63
CA TRP A 152 -1.23 16.59 -10.32
C TRP A 152 -0.97 17.38 -9.05
N TYR A 153 -1.00 18.70 -9.11
CA TYR A 153 -0.77 19.51 -7.92
C TYR A 153 -1.69 19.07 -6.76
N VAL A 154 -1.13 19.02 -5.57
CA VAL A 154 -1.94 18.72 -4.38
C VAL A 154 -2.93 19.87 -4.21
N GLY A 155 -4.23 19.55 -4.20
CA GLY A 155 -5.30 20.52 -3.94
C GLY A 155 -5.99 21.10 -5.14
N VAL A 156 -5.42 20.94 -6.33
CA VAL A 156 -6.01 21.49 -7.55
C VAL A 156 -6.04 20.44 -8.64
N HIS A 157 -7.11 20.42 -9.43
CA HIS A 157 -7.21 19.55 -10.61
C HIS A 157 -6.40 20.09 -11.80
N GLN A 158 -5.14 20.42 -11.53
CA GLN A 158 -4.23 20.93 -12.54
C GLN A 158 -3.03 19.99 -12.65
N SER A 159 -2.88 19.40 -13.83
CA SER A 159 -1.67 18.66 -14.18
C SER A 159 -0.57 19.64 -14.58
N PRO A 160 0.55 19.74 -13.84
CA PRO A 160 1.69 20.50 -14.31
C PRO A 160 2.35 19.90 -15.55
N SER A 161 2.32 18.57 -15.70
CA SER A 161 2.91 17.87 -16.84
C SER A 161 2.65 16.37 -16.80
N GLU A 162 2.72 15.76 -17.98
CA GLU A 162 2.88 14.32 -18.15
C GLU A 162 4.22 14.05 -18.83
N SER A 163 4.87 12.96 -18.49
CA SER A 163 6.14 12.58 -19.10
C SER A 163 6.28 11.09 -19.24
N LYS A 164 6.90 10.67 -20.34
CA LYS A 164 7.39 9.31 -20.54
C LYS A 164 8.91 9.36 -20.44
N VAL A 165 9.46 8.61 -19.50
CA VAL A 165 10.90 8.52 -19.28
C VAL A 165 11.30 7.05 -19.23
N LYS A 166 12.59 6.79 -19.40
CA LYS A 166 13.15 5.45 -19.41
C LYS A 166 14.10 5.28 -18.23
N TYR A 167 13.95 4.18 -17.51
CA TYR A 167 14.73 3.85 -16.31
C TYR A 167 15.32 2.46 -16.42
N ASN A 168 16.46 2.23 -15.75
CA ASN A 168 16.80 0.87 -15.37
C ASN A 168 15.85 0.46 -14.23
N ILE A 169 15.22 -0.70 -14.36
CA ILE A 169 14.16 -1.13 -13.45
C ILE A 169 14.51 -2.50 -12.89
N LYS A 170 14.59 -2.58 -11.57
CA LYS A 170 14.61 -3.85 -10.84
C LYS A 170 13.24 -4.14 -10.27
N TRP A 171 12.79 -5.37 -10.46
CA TRP A 171 11.53 -5.89 -9.98
C TRP A 171 11.81 -6.93 -8.90
N PHE A 172 11.21 -6.71 -7.73
CA PHE A 172 11.31 -7.59 -6.59
C PHE A 172 9.94 -8.18 -6.30
N ALA A 173 9.92 -9.47 -5.99
CA ALA A 173 8.74 -10.16 -5.53
C ALA A 173 8.95 -10.73 -4.13
N ARG A 174 7.89 -10.72 -3.33
CA ARG A 174 7.84 -11.48 -2.08
C ARG A 174 6.62 -12.38 -2.09
N HIS A 175 6.85 -13.69 -2.04
CA HIS A 175 5.79 -14.68 -1.98
C HIS A 175 4.98 -14.56 -0.69
N LEU A 176 3.70 -14.91 -0.80
CA LEU A 176 2.76 -15.00 0.31
C LEU A 176 3.02 -16.28 1.12
N GLY A 177 2.84 -16.22 2.44
CA GLY A 177 2.95 -17.37 3.32
C GLY A 177 4.36 -17.66 3.85
N CYS A 178 4.43 -18.73 4.64
CA CYS A 178 5.59 -19.17 5.43
C CYS A 178 6.27 -20.42 4.84
N ASP A 179 5.93 -20.81 3.61
CA ASP A 179 6.66 -21.81 2.87
C ASP A 179 7.15 -21.17 1.57
N SER A 180 8.32 -21.59 1.11
CA SER A 180 8.85 -21.30 -0.23
C SER A 180 7.96 -21.83 -1.35
N THR A 181 6.99 -22.70 -1.06
CA THR A 181 5.98 -23.13 -2.02
C THR A 181 4.95 -22.03 -2.28
N LEU A 182 4.57 -21.86 -3.54
CA LEU A 182 3.48 -20.98 -3.99
C LEU A 182 2.28 -21.04 -3.03
N ALA A 183 1.80 -19.87 -2.59
CA ALA A 183 0.64 -19.80 -1.73
C ALA A 183 -0.55 -20.51 -2.39
N LYS A 184 -1.09 -21.51 -1.69
CA LYS A 184 -2.26 -22.22 -2.16
C LYS A 184 -3.48 -21.30 -2.05
N PRO A 185 -4.33 -21.23 -3.09
CA PRO A 185 -5.62 -20.55 -2.98
C PRO A 185 -6.43 -21.08 -1.80
N VAL A 186 -6.95 -20.18 -0.98
CA VAL A 186 -7.87 -20.51 0.12
C VAL A 186 -9.31 -20.62 -0.40
N LEU A 187 -9.63 -19.87 -1.45
CA LEU A 187 -10.90 -19.91 -2.17
C LEU A 187 -10.64 -19.52 -3.63
N CYS A 188 -11.26 -20.23 -4.56
CA CYS A 188 -11.37 -19.80 -5.95
C CYS A 188 -12.84 -19.78 -6.35
N THR A 189 -13.30 -18.70 -6.97
CA THR A 189 -14.70 -18.57 -7.40
C THR A 189 -14.82 -18.45 -8.91
N THR A 190 -15.85 -19.10 -9.48
CA THR A 190 -16.27 -18.93 -10.86
C THR A 190 -16.95 -17.58 -11.09
N GLU A 191 -17.44 -17.37 -12.32
CA GLU A 191 -18.15 -16.16 -12.72
C GLU A 191 -19.44 -15.84 -11.99
N SER A 192 -20.17 -16.88 -11.64
CA SER A 192 -21.36 -16.79 -10.81
C SER A 192 -21.02 -16.66 -9.32
N GLY A 193 -19.75 -16.67 -8.94
CA GLY A 193 -19.29 -16.66 -7.56
C GLY A 193 -19.27 -18.05 -6.91
N PHE A 194 -19.51 -19.13 -7.65
CA PHE A 194 -19.48 -20.48 -7.08
C PHE A 194 -18.04 -20.92 -6.80
N PRO A 195 -17.76 -21.52 -5.63
CA PRO A 195 -16.43 -22.01 -5.33
C PRO A 195 -16.08 -23.22 -6.23
N TYR A 196 -14.92 -23.20 -6.89
CA TYR A 196 -14.36 -24.37 -7.59
C TYR A 196 -13.06 -24.88 -6.95
N CYS A 197 -12.50 -24.12 -6.00
CA CYS A 197 -11.40 -24.54 -5.15
C CYS A 197 -11.60 -23.93 -3.76
N GLY A 198 -11.16 -24.63 -2.71
CA GLY A 198 -11.33 -24.15 -1.33
C GLY A 198 -12.79 -23.92 -0.95
N ASN A 199 -13.05 -23.14 0.10
CA ASN A 199 -14.41 -22.74 0.47
C ASN A 199 -14.42 -21.43 1.29
N VAL A 200 -15.59 -20.79 1.37
CA VAL A 200 -15.77 -19.50 2.06
C VAL A 200 -15.48 -19.60 3.56
N ASN A 201 -15.76 -20.72 4.21
CA ASN A 201 -15.48 -20.90 5.64
C ASN A 201 -13.98 -20.91 5.92
N ASN A 202 -13.17 -21.51 5.04
CA ASN A 202 -11.71 -21.47 5.13
C ASN A 202 -11.20 -20.03 5.01
N LEU A 203 -11.74 -19.26 4.06
CA LEU A 203 -11.39 -17.84 3.89
C LEU A 203 -11.75 -17.02 5.14
N ILE A 204 -12.98 -17.17 5.65
CA ILE A 204 -13.41 -16.54 6.90
C ILE A 204 -12.50 -16.95 8.06
N ASN A 205 -12.14 -18.23 8.14
CA ASN A 205 -11.30 -18.73 9.22
C ASN A 205 -9.91 -18.09 9.19
N VAL A 206 -9.24 -18.01 8.04
CA VAL A 206 -7.91 -17.37 7.96
C VAL A 206 -7.98 -15.86 8.25
N ILE A 207 -9.06 -15.17 7.84
CA ILE A 207 -9.30 -13.77 8.18
C ILE A 207 -9.45 -13.58 9.70
N ARG A 208 -10.21 -14.45 10.37
CA ARG A 208 -10.38 -14.41 11.84
C ARG A 208 -9.06 -14.61 12.60
N HIS A 209 -8.08 -15.23 11.95
CA HIS A 209 -6.72 -15.43 12.47
C HIS A 209 -5.72 -14.39 11.95
N GLY A 210 -6.21 -13.29 11.38
CA GLY A 210 -5.40 -12.12 11.03
C GLY A 210 -4.66 -12.21 9.70
N ALA A 211 -4.94 -13.22 8.86
CA ALA A 211 -4.25 -13.40 7.59
C ALA A 211 -4.47 -12.21 6.63
N GLU A 212 -3.43 -11.86 5.89
CA GLU A 212 -3.52 -10.88 4.82
C GLU A 212 -4.08 -11.54 3.56
N ILE A 213 -5.13 -10.96 2.97
CA ILE A 213 -5.82 -11.54 1.82
C ILE A 213 -5.42 -10.81 0.54
N HIS A 214 -5.02 -11.59 -0.46
CA HIS A 214 -4.70 -11.14 -1.80
C HIS A 214 -5.73 -11.73 -2.76
N GLY A 215 -6.51 -10.87 -3.42
CA GLY A 215 -7.32 -11.31 -4.56
C GLY A 215 -6.47 -11.25 -5.81
N VAL A 216 -6.43 -12.32 -6.60
CA VAL A 216 -5.85 -12.33 -7.95
C VAL A 216 -6.99 -12.57 -8.93
N ASP A 217 -7.12 -11.66 -9.87
CA ASP A 217 -8.04 -11.79 -10.98
C ASP A 217 -7.49 -12.77 -12.01
N ALA A 218 -8.14 -13.92 -12.15
CA ALA A 218 -7.78 -14.92 -13.13
C ALA A 218 -8.77 -14.83 -14.30
N ARG A 219 -8.39 -14.19 -15.42
CA ARG A 219 -9.18 -14.07 -16.68
C ARG A 219 -10.72 -14.18 -16.54
N ARG A 220 -11.42 -13.04 -16.64
CA ARG A 220 -12.84 -12.87 -17.06
C ARG A 220 -13.92 -13.74 -16.34
N ASN A 221 -14.71 -13.03 -15.55
CA ASN A 221 -15.94 -13.20 -14.74
C ASN A 221 -16.09 -13.75 -13.25
N GLY A 222 -16.79 -13.04 -12.30
CA GLY A 222 -16.92 -13.04 -10.78
C GLY A 222 -17.00 -11.64 -9.98
N SER A 223 -18.06 -11.29 -9.25
CA SER A 223 -18.40 -9.86 -8.93
C SER A 223 -17.33 -8.93 -8.29
N ARG A 224 -16.97 -7.82 -8.95
CA ARG A 224 -16.22 -6.66 -8.42
C ARG A 224 -17.01 -5.38 -8.68
N ASP A 225 -17.02 -4.48 -7.70
CA ASP A 225 -17.56 -3.12 -7.87
C ASP A 225 -16.42 -2.11 -7.91
N ILE A 226 -16.44 -1.22 -8.91
CA ILE A 226 -15.43 -0.18 -9.10
C ILE A 226 -16.16 1.16 -9.09
N SER A 227 -15.87 1.98 -8.09
CA SER A 227 -16.24 3.39 -8.09
C SER A 227 -15.07 4.21 -8.66
N ARG A 228 -15.36 5.16 -9.55
CA ARG A 228 -14.33 5.92 -10.28
C ARG A 228 -14.48 7.41 -9.99
N TRP A 229 -13.38 8.05 -9.64
CA TRP A 229 -13.34 9.47 -9.28
C TRP A 229 -12.20 10.16 -10.02
N SER A 230 -12.39 11.40 -10.46
CA SER A 230 -11.27 12.21 -10.97
C SER A 230 -10.30 12.54 -9.82
N ILE A 231 -9.00 12.61 -10.09
CA ILE A 231 -8.06 13.12 -9.09
C ILE A 231 -8.30 14.61 -8.86
N GLY A 232 -8.07 15.14 -7.66
CA GLY A 232 -8.09 16.59 -7.41
C GLY A 232 -9.49 17.11 -7.12
N GLU A 233 -10.35 17.25 -8.14
CA GLU A 233 -11.75 17.65 -7.95
C GLU A 233 -12.60 16.56 -7.31
N HIS A 234 -12.16 15.29 -7.42
CA HIS A 234 -12.92 14.11 -6.97
C HIS A 234 -14.35 14.16 -7.48
N LYS A 235 -14.49 14.37 -8.78
CA LYS A 235 -15.77 14.25 -9.47
C LYS A 235 -16.04 12.78 -9.73
N ASP A 236 -17.22 12.31 -9.32
CA ASP A 236 -17.68 10.97 -9.66
C ASP A 236 -17.70 10.77 -11.18
N ARG A 237 -17.13 9.66 -11.64
CA ARG A 237 -17.04 9.21 -13.03
C ARG A 237 -17.89 7.97 -13.27
N GLY A 238 -18.78 7.65 -12.33
CA GLY A 238 -19.70 6.54 -12.36
C GLY A 238 -19.06 5.23 -11.90
N HIS A 239 -19.94 4.28 -11.65
CA HIS A 239 -19.60 2.96 -11.14
C HIS A 239 -19.65 1.92 -12.24
N THR A 240 -18.82 0.89 -12.12
CA THR A 240 -18.93 -0.33 -12.92
C THR A 240 -18.87 -1.51 -11.99
N THR A 241 -19.92 -2.33 -12.04
CA THR A 241 -19.89 -3.66 -11.45
C THR A 241 -19.65 -4.65 -12.57
N ASP A 242 -18.52 -5.33 -12.53
CA ASP A 242 -18.26 -6.48 -13.38
C ASP A 242 -18.34 -7.74 -12.54
N LYS A 243 -18.44 -8.87 -13.22
CA LYS A 243 -18.04 -10.13 -12.64
C LYS A 243 -16.64 -10.36 -13.26
N LEU A 244 -15.55 -10.72 -12.51
CA LEU A 244 -14.24 -11.45 -12.71
C LEU A 244 -13.86 -12.66 -11.74
N PRO A 245 -13.27 -13.82 -12.17
CA PRO A 245 -13.15 -15.01 -11.32
C PRO A 245 -12.01 -14.75 -10.37
N MET A 246 -12.24 -14.99 -9.09
CA MET A 246 -11.32 -14.55 -8.07
C MET A 246 -10.59 -15.73 -7.47
N ILE A 247 -9.27 -15.64 -7.45
CA ILE A 247 -8.42 -16.49 -6.64
C ILE A 247 -8.07 -15.70 -5.38
N TRP A 248 -8.49 -16.21 -4.23
CA TRP A 248 -8.23 -15.62 -2.92
C TRP A 248 -7.07 -16.36 -2.26
N LEU A 249 -5.95 -15.68 -2.15
CA LEU A 249 -4.74 -16.16 -1.51
C LEU A 249 -4.65 -15.55 -0.11
N ALA A 250 -4.11 -16.31 0.83
CA ALA A 250 -3.89 -15.83 2.20
C ALA A 250 -2.42 -15.89 2.56
N ASP A 251 -1.90 -14.76 3.00
CA ASP A 251 -0.63 -14.66 3.70
C ASP A 251 -0.88 -14.84 5.20
N THR A 252 -0.54 -16.02 5.73
CA THR A 252 -0.78 -16.42 7.12
C THR A 252 0.36 -16.05 8.06
N CYS A 253 1.33 -15.24 7.62
CA CYS A 253 2.46 -14.77 8.42
C CYS A 253 2.06 -13.73 9.49
N TRP A 254 0.93 -13.94 10.18
CA TRP A 254 0.39 -13.04 11.19
C TRP A 254 0.06 -13.84 12.44
N SER A 255 0.24 -13.23 13.60
CA SER A 255 -0.05 -13.85 14.89
C SER A 255 -0.74 -12.87 15.81
N LEU A 256 -1.68 -13.35 16.62
CA LEU A 256 -2.31 -12.54 17.66
C LEU A 256 -1.24 -12.12 18.68
N ALA A 257 -1.10 -10.83 18.91
CA ALA A 257 -0.19 -10.27 19.90
C ALA A 257 -0.93 -9.79 21.16
N TYR A 258 -2.13 -9.25 20.97
CA TYR A 258 -2.94 -8.70 22.06
C TYR A 258 -4.42 -8.68 21.68
N GLU A 259 -5.26 -8.98 22.66
CA GLU A 259 -6.70 -8.81 22.58
C GLU A 259 -7.19 -8.17 23.90
N HIS A 260 -8.13 -7.25 23.78
CA HIS A 260 -8.77 -6.62 24.93
C HIS A 260 -10.26 -6.42 24.70
N ASP A 261 -11.01 -6.23 25.79
CA ASP A 261 -12.43 -5.92 25.77
C ASP A 261 -12.72 -4.44 25.41
N GLU A 262 -13.96 -4.00 25.53
CA GLU A 262 -14.37 -2.61 25.26
C GLU A 262 -13.83 -1.59 26.27
N HIS A 263 -13.39 -2.03 27.45
CA HIS A 263 -12.79 -1.20 28.47
C HIS A 263 -11.27 -1.09 28.34
N GLY A 264 -10.67 -1.94 27.50
CA GLY A 264 -9.22 -2.02 27.31
C GLY A 264 -8.56 -3.05 28.22
N GLU A 265 -9.35 -3.85 28.94
CA GLU A 265 -8.87 -4.92 29.80
C GLU A 265 -8.45 -6.12 28.95
N SER A 266 -7.29 -6.68 29.27
CA SER A 266 -6.69 -7.76 28.49
C SER A 266 -7.55 -9.03 28.53
N ILE A 267 -7.75 -9.64 27.36
CA ILE A 267 -8.40 -10.94 27.19
C ILE A 267 -7.36 -12.02 26.83
N ASP A 268 -6.47 -11.70 25.88
CA ASP A 268 -5.44 -12.62 25.39
C ASP A 268 -4.18 -11.85 24.95
N GLY A 269 -3.02 -12.50 24.95
CA GLY A 269 -1.74 -11.91 24.61
C GLY A 269 -1.25 -10.87 25.63
N SER A 270 -0.41 -9.93 25.18
CA SER A 270 0.20 -8.92 26.05
C SER A 270 0.36 -7.58 25.34
N LEU A 271 -0.11 -6.50 25.97
CA LEU A 271 0.10 -5.14 25.47
C LEU A 271 1.59 -4.79 25.37
N ASP A 272 2.40 -5.26 26.31
CA ASP A 272 3.85 -5.06 26.29
C ASP A 272 4.52 -5.83 25.14
N TYR A 273 4.04 -7.03 24.84
CA TYR A 273 4.49 -7.80 23.68
C TYR A 273 4.12 -7.07 22.37
N LEU A 274 2.88 -6.61 22.22
CA LEU A 274 2.44 -5.80 21.07
C LEU A 274 3.31 -4.55 20.90
N ARG A 275 3.49 -3.77 21.98
CA ARG A 275 4.30 -2.55 21.95
C ARG A 275 5.74 -2.84 21.55
N SER A 276 6.33 -3.90 22.09
CA SER A 276 7.70 -4.30 21.77
C SER A 276 7.82 -4.74 20.31
N ALA A 277 6.86 -5.51 19.79
CA ALA A 277 6.82 -5.88 18.38
C ALA A 277 6.75 -4.65 17.46
N ILE A 278 5.88 -3.68 17.77
CA ILE A 278 5.74 -2.42 17.01
C ILE A 278 7.06 -1.64 17.01
N LEU A 279 7.69 -1.47 18.17
CA LEU A 279 8.97 -0.77 18.30
C LEU A 279 10.13 -1.50 17.60
N ASN A 280 10.00 -2.79 17.32
CA ASN A 280 10.92 -3.57 16.50
C ASN A 280 10.52 -3.62 15.02
N GLY A 281 9.63 -2.72 14.58
CA GLY A 281 9.24 -2.56 13.18
C GLY A 281 8.18 -3.53 12.68
N LYS A 282 7.56 -4.38 13.51
CA LYS A 282 6.51 -5.32 13.05
C LYS A 282 5.24 -4.61 12.59
N ARG A 283 4.70 -4.99 11.43
CA ARG A 283 3.40 -4.49 10.93
C ARG A 283 2.28 -4.97 11.83
N VAL A 284 1.19 -4.21 11.90
CA VAL A 284 0.05 -4.50 12.77
C VAL A 284 -1.23 -4.51 11.96
N ARG A 285 -2.04 -5.55 12.16
CA ARG A 285 -3.43 -5.61 11.70
C ARG A 285 -4.38 -5.62 12.89
N LEU A 286 -5.56 -5.08 12.67
CA LEU A 286 -6.63 -4.99 13.65
C LEU A 286 -7.79 -5.84 13.14
N HIS A 287 -8.32 -6.70 13.99
CA HIS A 287 -9.59 -7.35 13.76
C HIS A 287 -10.59 -6.86 14.80
N TYR A 288 -11.60 -6.15 14.35
CA TYR A 288 -12.66 -5.56 15.17
C TYR A 288 -13.95 -5.50 14.35
N HIS A 289 -15.07 -5.18 14.99
CA HIS A 289 -16.38 -5.33 14.38
C HIS A 289 -16.68 -6.78 13.94
N SER A 290 -17.86 -7.07 13.41
CA SER A 290 -18.28 -8.41 12.99
C SER A 290 -17.55 -8.90 11.72
N GLY A 291 -16.21 -8.98 11.76
CA GLY A 291 -15.36 -9.55 10.71
C GLY A 291 -14.48 -8.57 9.95
N TYR A 292 -14.24 -7.36 10.46
CA TYR A 292 -13.40 -6.37 9.77
C TYR A 292 -11.92 -6.54 10.12
N LEU A 293 -11.05 -6.72 9.13
CA LEU A 293 -9.61 -6.94 9.31
C LEU A 293 -8.80 -5.98 8.44
N ILE A 294 -7.99 -5.11 9.03
CA ILE A 294 -7.21 -4.11 8.29
C ILE A 294 -5.82 -3.87 8.88
N GLU A 295 -4.85 -3.52 8.03
CA GLU A 295 -3.50 -3.08 8.45
C GLU A 295 -3.53 -1.60 8.86
N ALA A 296 -2.83 -1.26 9.94
CA ALA A 296 -2.69 0.13 10.38
C ALA A 296 -1.79 0.93 9.43
N ASP A 297 -2.20 2.14 9.07
CA ASP A 297 -1.42 3.05 8.22
C ASP A 297 -0.30 3.74 9.02
N GLU A 298 -0.64 4.22 10.22
CA GLU A 298 0.28 4.78 11.21
C GLU A 298 -0.04 4.21 12.60
N LEU A 299 1.00 3.90 13.37
CA LEU A 299 0.89 3.48 14.77
C LEU A 299 1.48 4.55 15.67
N ILE A 300 0.75 4.94 16.70
CA ILE A 300 1.16 5.96 17.66
C ILE A 300 1.16 5.32 19.04
N ILE A 301 2.33 5.29 19.67
CA ILE A 301 2.48 4.84 21.05
C ILE A 301 2.41 6.06 21.96
N ARG A 302 1.59 6.03 23.00
CA ARG A 302 1.48 7.05 24.05
C ARG A 302 1.28 6.41 25.41
N ASN A 303 2.19 6.71 26.35
CA ASN A 303 2.11 6.26 27.74
C ASN A 303 1.82 4.75 27.86
N GLY A 304 2.54 3.95 27.09
CA GLY A 304 2.39 2.49 27.08
C GLY A 304 1.28 1.92 26.20
N HIS A 305 0.31 2.74 25.77
CA HIS A 305 -0.79 2.35 24.89
C HIS A 305 -0.48 2.63 23.42
N VAL A 306 -1.14 1.87 22.54
CA VAL A 306 -1.07 2.01 21.08
C VAL A 306 -2.39 2.54 20.55
N THR A 307 -2.33 3.51 19.64
CA THR A 307 -3.42 3.91 18.74
C THR A 307 -3.00 3.65 17.30
N ALA A 308 -3.86 3.01 16.52
CA ALA A 308 -3.69 2.80 15.10
C ALA A 308 -4.58 3.78 14.32
N GLN A 309 -3.99 4.51 13.38
CA GLN A 309 -4.73 5.20 12.33
C GLN A 309 -5.03 4.23 11.21
N VAL A 310 -6.29 4.23 10.78
CA VAL A 310 -6.81 3.38 9.71
C VAL A 310 -7.53 4.27 8.71
N LEU A 311 -6.92 4.45 7.53
CA LEU A 311 -7.33 5.45 6.55
C LEU A 311 -7.84 4.85 5.24
N GLY A 312 -7.68 3.54 5.07
CA GLY A 312 -8.01 2.82 3.83
C GLY A 312 -9.50 2.56 3.56
N HIS A 313 -10.45 3.09 4.34
CA HIS A 313 -11.87 2.76 4.15
C HIS A 313 -12.62 3.81 3.33
N VAL A 314 -13.42 3.28 2.41
CA VAL A 314 -14.47 4.01 1.69
C VAL A 314 -15.81 3.36 2.03
N SER A 315 -16.85 4.18 2.17
CA SER A 315 -18.18 3.71 2.55
C SER A 315 -18.76 2.73 1.54
N ASN A 316 -19.30 1.63 2.05
CA ASN A 316 -19.84 0.53 1.27
C ASN A 316 -21.00 -0.16 1.99
N SER A 317 -21.81 -0.90 1.22
CA SER A 317 -22.95 -1.71 1.68
C SER A 317 -22.60 -3.21 1.72
N GLY A 318 -21.32 -3.52 1.98
CA GLY A 318 -20.77 -4.89 2.02
C GLY A 318 -20.25 -5.39 0.68
N LYS A 319 -21.02 -5.26 -0.41
CA LYS A 319 -20.60 -5.73 -1.75
C LYS A 319 -20.39 -4.62 -2.78
N THR A 320 -20.98 -3.45 -2.55
CA THR A 320 -20.91 -2.31 -3.45
C THR A 320 -20.62 -1.03 -2.66
N PHE A 321 -19.95 -0.09 -3.31
CA PHE A 321 -19.79 1.25 -2.76
C PHE A 321 -21.14 1.96 -2.67
N HIS A 322 -21.29 2.85 -1.69
CA HIS A 322 -22.44 3.76 -1.69
C HIS A 322 -22.36 4.69 -2.91
N SER A 323 -23.51 5.05 -3.48
CA SER A 323 -23.60 6.04 -4.56
C SER A 323 -23.08 7.41 -4.12
N ASP A 324 -23.25 7.73 -2.84
CA ASP A 324 -22.66 8.88 -2.19
C ASP A 324 -21.48 8.44 -1.32
N ALA A 325 -20.41 7.97 -1.99
CA ALA A 325 -19.24 7.41 -1.31
C ALA A 325 -18.51 8.47 -0.48
N TYR A 326 -17.97 8.04 0.66
CA TYR A 326 -17.26 8.91 1.59
C TYR A 326 -16.10 8.17 2.26
N TRP A 327 -15.09 8.94 2.65
CA TRP A 327 -14.00 8.46 3.49
C TRP A 327 -14.51 8.12 4.88
N TYR A 328 -14.07 6.98 5.37
CA TYR A 328 -14.39 6.49 6.70
C TYR A 328 -13.06 6.21 7.41
N TRP A 329 -12.65 7.09 8.32
CA TRP A 329 -11.34 7.01 8.96
C TRP A 329 -11.47 6.74 10.45
N GLU A 330 -10.56 5.94 10.97
CA GLU A 330 -10.63 5.50 12.36
C GLU A 330 -9.29 5.65 13.10
N ASN A 331 -9.39 6.12 14.35
CA ASN A 331 -8.36 5.94 15.37
C ASN A 331 -8.84 4.82 16.29
N VAL A 332 -8.12 3.70 16.29
CA VAL A 332 -8.46 2.51 17.07
C VAL A 332 -7.39 2.33 18.15
N ALA A 333 -7.76 2.31 19.42
CA ALA A 333 -6.81 2.28 20.53
C ALA A 333 -6.91 1.02 21.39
N THR A 334 -5.77 0.61 21.93
CA THR A 334 -5.62 -0.50 22.91
C THR A 334 -6.37 -0.29 24.23
N THR A 335 -6.94 0.90 24.45
CA THR A 335 -7.82 1.23 25.59
C THR A 335 -9.28 0.88 25.34
N GLY A 336 -9.60 0.24 24.21
CA GLY A 336 -10.99 0.02 23.76
C GLY A 336 -11.59 1.17 22.97
N ALA A 337 -11.00 2.38 23.04
CA ALA A 337 -11.55 3.56 22.39
C ALA A 337 -11.41 3.50 20.85
N VAL A 338 -12.53 3.75 20.17
CA VAL A 338 -12.57 3.93 18.71
C VAL A 338 -13.20 5.28 18.41
N GLU A 339 -12.48 6.09 17.64
CA GLU A 339 -13.02 7.31 17.04
C GLU A 339 -13.12 7.11 15.55
N THR A 340 -14.32 7.32 15.01
CA THR A 340 -14.59 7.33 13.58
C THR A 340 -14.93 8.75 13.13
N VAL A 341 -14.32 9.19 12.04
CA VAL A 341 -14.69 10.43 11.34
C VAL A 341 -15.04 10.12 9.89
N ARG A 342 -15.98 10.87 9.33
CA ARG A 342 -16.49 10.66 7.97
C ARG A 342 -16.40 11.95 7.17
N TYR A 343 -15.90 11.87 5.94
CA TYR A 343 -15.71 13.03 5.06
C TYR A 343 -16.08 12.69 3.62
N ASN A 344 -16.73 13.63 2.92
CA ASN A 344 -16.97 13.48 1.48
C ASN A 344 -15.65 13.24 0.73
N ILE A 345 -15.66 12.38 -0.28
CA ILE A 345 -14.49 12.23 -1.15
C ILE A 345 -14.24 13.57 -1.84
N GLY A 346 -13.03 14.11 -1.69
CA GLY A 346 -12.64 15.41 -2.24
C GLY A 346 -13.27 16.64 -1.64
N SER A 347 -13.83 16.54 -0.44
CA SER A 347 -14.32 17.70 0.27
C SER A 347 -13.88 17.68 1.73
N HIS A 348 -13.75 18.88 2.31
CA HIS A 348 -13.43 19.09 3.72
C HIS A 348 -14.69 19.04 4.59
N THR A 349 -15.87 18.83 3.99
CA THR A 349 -17.15 18.74 4.70
C THR A 349 -17.21 17.46 5.51
N SER A 350 -17.27 17.61 6.83
CA SER A 350 -17.50 16.50 7.76
C SER A 350 -18.93 15.95 7.61
N ARG A 351 -19.05 14.62 7.56
CA ARG A 351 -20.33 13.89 7.72
C ARG A 351 -20.60 13.46 9.15
N GLY A 352 -19.84 14.02 10.09
CA GLY A 352 -19.95 13.70 11.50
C GLY A 352 -18.86 12.76 11.99
N LYS A 353 -18.92 12.56 13.30
CA LYS A 353 -17.95 11.84 14.10
C LYS A 353 -18.70 10.94 15.08
N THR A 354 -18.18 9.75 15.29
CA THR A 354 -18.71 8.80 16.29
C THR A 354 -17.56 8.36 17.17
N ASN A 355 -17.80 8.29 18.47
CA ASN A 355 -16.88 7.64 19.40
C ASN A 355 -17.62 6.49 20.05
N TYR A 356 -16.97 5.35 20.16
CA TYR A 356 -17.49 4.20 20.84
C TYR A 356 -16.35 3.38 21.42
N ARG A 357 -16.70 2.32 22.13
CA ARG A 357 -15.76 1.38 22.71
C ARG A 357 -16.03 0.00 22.14
N GLN A 358 -14.97 -0.77 21.87
CA GLN A 358 -15.13 -2.11 21.35
C GLN A 358 -13.94 -3.02 21.67
N ARG A 359 -14.23 -4.31 21.79
CA ARG A 359 -13.24 -5.41 21.78
C ARG A 359 -12.46 -5.44 20.47
N ILE A 360 -11.13 -5.47 20.55
CA ILE A 360 -10.23 -5.45 19.39
C ILE A 360 -9.14 -6.51 19.55
N LYS A 361 -8.87 -7.24 18.46
CA LYS A 361 -7.70 -8.13 18.33
C LYS A 361 -6.61 -7.45 17.52
N TRP A 362 -5.39 -7.53 18.00
CA TRP A 362 -4.19 -6.93 17.42
C TRP A 362 -3.25 -8.04 16.96
N PHE A 363 -3.05 -8.13 15.65
CA PHE A 363 -2.16 -9.11 15.02
C PHE A 363 -0.87 -8.43 14.59
N ILE A 364 0.26 -9.13 14.74
CA ILE A 364 1.57 -8.66 14.29
C ILE A 364 2.12 -9.56 13.19
N ASP A 365 2.89 -8.95 12.29
CA ASP A 365 3.66 -9.67 11.28
C ASP A 365 4.74 -10.53 11.93
N THR A 366 4.71 -11.82 11.62
CA THR A 366 5.65 -12.81 12.16
C THR A 366 6.98 -12.82 11.44
N ARG A 367 7.07 -12.26 10.22
CA ARG A 367 8.31 -12.20 9.44
C ARG A 367 9.42 -11.48 10.20
N PRO A 368 10.70 -11.89 10.06
CA PRO A 368 11.79 -11.22 10.75
C PRO A 368 11.95 -9.78 10.26
N TRP A 369 12.00 -8.84 11.21
CA TRP A 369 12.37 -7.45 10.97
C TRP A 369 13.73 -7.19 11.60
N LYS A 370 14.64 -6.59 10.85
CA LYS A 370 16.00 -6.30 11.28
C LYS A 370 16.16 -4.80 11.53
N HIS A 371 16.58 -4.45 12.75
CA HIS A 371 17.01 -3.10 13.09
C HIS A 371 18.40 -2.83 12.51
N VAL A 372 18.45 -2.07 11.41
CA VAL A 372 19.68 -1.91 10.60
C VAL A 372 20.41 -0.59 10.84
N PHE A 373 19.71 0.43 11.33
CA PHE A 373 20.28 1.75 11.55
C PHE A 373 19.47 2.54 12.58
N SER A 374 20.14 3.39 13.36
CA SER A 374 19.53 4.45 14.14
C SER A 374 20.34 5.73 14.04
N ASN A 375 19.65 6.87 14.03
CA ASN A 375 20.27 8.18 14.18
C ASN A 375 19.64 8.98 15.31
N SER A 376 20.44 9.86 15.92
CA SER A 376 19.98 10.89 16.84
C SER A 376 19.19 11.97 16.11
N ALA A 377 18.59 12.89 16.86
CA ALA A 377 17.99 14.11 16.30
C ALA A 377 18.99 14.98 15.52
N SER A 378 20.28 14.92 15.85
CA SER A 378 21.33 15.62 15.08
C SER A 378 21.80 14.84 13.84
N GLY A 379 21.27 13.65 13.59
CA GLY A 379 21.71 12.79 12.49
C GLY A 379 22.95 11.95 12.78
N LYS A 380 23.45 11.98 14.03
CA LYS A 380 24.59 11.15 14.45
C LYS A 380 24.15 9.69 14.49
N SER A 381 24.93 8.79 13.89
CA SER A 381 24.70 7.34 14.00
C SER A 381 24.74 6.89 15.47
N ILE A 382 23.74 6.13 15.89
CA ILE A 382 23.64 5.53 17.23
C ILE A 382 23.80 4.01 17.14
N HIS A 383 23.22 3.39 16.11
CA HIS A 383 23.24 1.94 15.90
C HIS A 383 23.36 1.63 14.40
N GLY A 384 24.03 0.54 14.07
CA GLY A 384 24.18 0.06 12.70
C GLY A 384 24.89 1.06 11.77
N SER A 385 24.61 0.97 10.46
CA SER A 385 25.23 1.86 9.46
C SER A 385 24.27 2.26 8.34
N LYS A 386 24.46 3.49 7.82
CA LYS A 386 23.71 3.98 6.66
C LYS A 386 23.97 3.11 5.42
N THR A 387 25.21 2.64 5.24
CA THR A 387 25.59 1.75 4.14
C THR A 387 24.79 0.45 4.17
N THR A 388 24.62 -0.17 5.34
CA THR A 388 23.78 -1.37 5.49
C THR A 388 22.33 -1.05 5.11
N LEU A 389 21.75 0.05 5.60
CA LEU A 389 20.39 0.44 5.21
C LEU A 389 20.26 0.63 3.69
N ILE A 390 21.21 1.30 3.05
CA ILE A 390 21.21 1.52 1.59
C ILE A 390 21.28 0.21 0.82
N GLN A 391 22.16 -0.71 1.24
CA GLN A 391 22.27 -2.04 0.62
C GLN A 391 20.96 -2.82 0.74
N GLU A 392 20.31 -2.77 1.91
CA GLU A 392 19.03 -3.46 2.14
C GLU A 392 17.89 -2.84 1.31
N VAL A 393 17.87 -1.50 1.14
CA VAL A 393 16.94 -0.81 0.23
C VAL A 393 17.19 -1.24 -1.22
N LYS A 394 18.45 -1.26 -1.67
CA LYS A 394 18.82 -1.70 -3.03
C LYS A 394 18.55 -3.19 -3.27
N ALA A 395 18.48 -3.99 -2.21
CA ALA A 395 18.02 -5.38 -2.24
C ALA A 395 16.49 -5.51 -2.25
N GLY A 396 15.75 -4.40 -2.36
CA GLY A 396 14.29 -4.39 -2.44
C GLY A 396 13.58 -4.65 -1.13
N LYS A 397 14.27 -4.59 0.03
CA LYS A 397 13.63 -4.86 1.32
C LYS A 397 12.65 -3.78 1.72
N MET A 398 11.56 -4.18 2.39
CA MET A 398 10.58 -3.26 2.95
C MET A 398 11.23 -2.44 4.06
N VAL A 399 10.95 -1.13 4.13
CA VAL A 399 11.49 -0.25 5.18
C VAL A 399 10.36 0.29 6.03
N ARG A 400 10.61 0.30 7.33
CA ARG A 400 9.80 1.00 8.33
C ARG A 400 10.72 1.80 9.24
N PHE A 401 10.16 2.81 9.86
CA PHE A 401 10.92 3.67 10.75
C PHE A 401 10.07 4.18 11.90
N THR A 402 10.73 4.44 13.03
CA THR A 402 10.10 5.08 14.18
C THR A 402 10.58 6.51 14.28
N VAL A 403 9.69 7.47 14.52
CA VAL A 403 10.04 8.87 14.78
C VAL A 403 9.84 9.15 16.27
N LYS A 404 10.94 9.51 16.96
CA LYS A 404 10.94 9.82 18.40
C LYS A 404 11.20 11.32 18.60
N SER A 405 10.30 11.99 19.32
CA SER A 405 10.40 13.43 19.54
C SER A 405 11.65 13.79 20.34
N ALA A 406 12.52 14.63 19.77
CA ALA A 406 13.75 15.08 20.41
C ALA A 406 13.51 15.97 21.65
N SER A 407 12.36 16.66 21.69
CA SER A 407 12.05 17.63 22.74
C SER A 407 11.71 17.01 24.10
N HIS A 408 11.45 15.70 24.15
CA HIS A 408 11.02 15.03 25.37
C HIS A 408 11.55 13.59 25.39
N PRO A 409 12.77 13.34 25.90
CA PRO A 409 13.32 11.99 26.05
C PRO A 409 12.43 11.05 26.89
N GLN A 410 11.61 11.63 27.78
CA GLN A 410 10.58 10.92 28.55
C GLN A 410 9.19 10.93 27.88
N SER A 411 9.01 11.61 26.75
CA SER A 411 7.76 11.45 26.01
C SER A 411 7.69 10.02 25.52
N HIS A 412 6.79 9.26 26.13
CA HIS A 412 6.38 7.95 25.66
C HIS A 412 5.61 8.04 24.32
N HIS A 413 5.92 9.04 23.47
CA HIS A 413 5.29 9.33 22.19
C HIS A 413 6.21 8.89 21.04
N VAL A 414 5.78 7.86 20.33
CA VAL A 414 6.51 7.32 19.18
C VAL A 414 5.53 7.08 18.04
N SER A 415 5.79 7.67 16.87
CA SER A 415 5.12 7.29 15.63
C SER A 415 5.92 6.18 14.95
N VAL A 416 5.25 5.11 14.52
CA VAL A 416 5.84 4.01 13.76
C VAL A 416 5.18 3.95 12.39
N LEU A 417 6.00 4.11 11.35
CA LEU A 417 5.55 4.46 10.01
C LEU A 417 6.06 3.45 8.96
N ASN A 418 5.23 3.19 7.97
CA ASN A 418 5.63 2.53 6.73
C ASN A 418 6.32 3.55 5.80
N ALA A 419 7.47 3.18 5.21
CA ALA A 419 8.06 3.95 4.13
C ALA A 419 7.35 3.59 2.81
N ASP A 420 6.48 4.49 2.34
CA ASP A 420 5.76 4.33 1.08
C ASP A 420 6.72 4.44 -0.10
N ASN A 421 7.66 5.37 0.01
CA ASN A 421 8.70 5.61 -0.97
C ASN A 421 10.03 5.84 -0.31
N ILE A 422 11.11 5.42 -0.97
CA ILE A 422 12.45 5.58 -0.45
C ILE A 422 13.30 6.22 -1.55
N GLY A 423 13.96 7.33 -1.23
CA GLY A 423 14.98 7.95 -2.07
C GLY A 423 16.36 7.78 -1.46
N ILE A 424 17.33 7.40 -2.27
CA ILE A 424 18.76 7.38 -1.91
C ILE A 424 19.39 8.64 -2.51
N ASN A 425 20.24 9.33 -1.74
CA ASN A 425 21.00 10.47 -2.25
C ASN A 425 21.97 10.02 -3.37
N LYS A 426 22.31 10.90 -4.30
CA LYS A 426 23.14 10.59 -5.48
C LYS A 426 24.55 10.10 -5.14
N ASP A 427 25.10 10.58 -4.03
CA ASP A 427 26.38 10.16 -3.46
C ASP A 427 26.26 8.92 -2.57
N GLU A 428 25.06 8.33 -2.46
CA GLU A 428 24.77 7.08 -1.77
C GLU A 428 25.19 7.05 -0.30
N LYS A 429 25.09 8.20 0.37
CA LYS A 429 25.42 8.34 1.80
C LYS A 429 24.20 8.40 2.71
N ASP A 430 23.06 8.80 2.15
CA ASP A 430 21.85 9.07 2.91
C ASP A 430 20.59 8.52 2.23
N VAL A 431 19.61 8.22 3.06
CA VAL A 431 18.29 7.73 2.66
C VAL A 431 17.22 8.67 3.20
N GLY A 432 16.19 8.91 2.39
CA GLY A 432 14.96 9.58 2.80
C GLY A 432 13.76 8.68 2.54
N ALA A 433 12.95 8.44 3.57
CA ALA A 433 11.72 7.68 3.50
C ALA A 433 10.52 8.63 3.57
N GLN A 434 9.62 8.52 2.60
CA GLN A 434 8.37 9.24 2.56
C GLN A 434 7.25 8.36 3.14
N HIS A 435 6.41 8.95 3.99
CA HIS A 435 5.17 8.40 4.49
C HIS A 435 4.05 9.39 4.21
N ILE A 436 3.01 8.98 3.49
CA ILE A 436 1.94 9.89 3.05
C ILE A 436 0.54 9.48 3.51
N ARG A 437 0.42 8.35 4.21
CA ARG A 437 -0.84 7.85 4.77
C ARG A 437 -0.98 8.21 6.24
N SER A 438 -0.99 9.52 6.52
CA SER A 438 -1.20 10.06 7.88
C SER A 438 -2.14 11.25 7.83
N ILE A 439 -3.07 11.31 8.78
CA ILE A 439 -3.94 12.46 9.01
C ILE A 439 -3.57 13.10 10.36
N GLY A 440 -3.65 14.43 10.38
CA GLY A 440 -3.44 15.23 11.57
C GLY A 440 -4.25 14.73 12.77
N TYR A 441 -3.57 14.52 13.89
CA TYR A 441 -4.17 14.13 15.15
C TYR A 441 -3.76 15.08 16.28
N LYS A 442 -4.51 15.01 17.37
CA LYS A 442 -4.27 15.70 18.64
C LYS A 442 -4.31 14.71 19.79
N LYS A 443 -3.69 15.09 20.91
CA LYS A 443 -3.76 14.32 22.15
C LYS A 443 -5.23 14.29 22.63
N ASN A 444 -5.71 13.12 23.00
CA ASN A 444 -7.00 12.94 23.66
C ASN A 444 -6.78 12.19 24.98
N GLY A 445 -6.64 12.95 26.06
CA GLY A 445 -6.24 12.42 27.35
C GLY A 445 -4.79 11.87 27.36
N PRO A 446 -4.45 11.06 28.38
CA PRO A 446 -3.10 10.55 28.59
C PRO A 446 -2.69 9.49 27.56
N PHE A 447 -3.62 8.63 27.14
CA PHE A 447 -3.30 7.41 26.37
C PHE A 447 -3.65 7.48 24.89
N ASN A 448 -4.71 8.20 24.52
CA ASN A 448 -5.28 8.11 23.17
C ASN A 448 -4.93 9.33 22.31
N VAL A 449 -5.03 9.18 21.00
CA VAL A 449 -5.08 10.31 20.07
C VAL A 449 -6.46 10.41 19.43
N SER A 450 -6.78 11.59 18.92
CA SER A 450 -7.98 11.83 18.15
C SER A 450 -7.68 12.67 16.93
N PHE A 451 -8.48 12.56 15.88
CA PHE A 451 -8.38 13.41 14.70
C PHE A 451 -8.52 14.89 15.09
N THR A 452 -7.81 15.77 14.38
CA THR A 452 -8.05 17.21 14.48
C THR A 452 -9.44 17.54 13.95
N SER A 453 -10.08 18.59 14.48
CA SER A 453 -11.40 19.03 14.01
C SER A 453 -11.39 19.45 12.54
N ASN A 454 -10.26 20.02 12.10
CA ASN A 454 -9.95 20.30 10.71
C ASN A 454 -8.90 19.28 10.27
N PRO A 455 -9.29 18.17 9.64
CA PRO A 455 -8.34 17.14 9.23
C PRO A 455 -7.44 17.67 8.12
N TYR A 456 -6.19 17.24 8.16
CA TYR A 456 -5.21 17.52 7.12
C TYR A 456 -4.36 16.29 6.88
N TRP A 457 -3.99 16.05 5.63
CA TRP A 457 -2.93 15.12 5.29
C TRP A 457 -1.61 15.62 5.88
N ASN A 458 -0.88 14.74 6.54
CA ASN A 458 0.46 15.00 7.04
C ASN A 458 1.48 14.18 6.23
N PHE A 459 1.97 14.76 5.13
CA PHE A 459 3.01 14.11 4.33
C PHE A 459 4.35 14.31 5.01
N LEU A 460 5.05 13.21 5.28
CA LEU A 460 6.29 13.21 6.05
C LEU A 460 7.42 12.62 5.21
N ILE A 461 8.57 13.28 5.21
CA ILE A 461 9.85 12.68 4.80
C ILE A 461 10.78 12.65 5.99
N ALA A 462 11.22 11.45 6.38
CA ALA A 462 12.26 11.23 7.37
C ALA A 462 13.57 10.86 6.67
N SER A 463 14.71 11.32 7.17
CA SER A 463 16.00 10.96 6.58
C SER A 463 17.03 10.51 7.60
N THR A 464 18.05 9.79 7.12
CA THR A 464 19.18 9.31 7.92
C THR A 464 20.06 10.44 8.49
N THR A 465 19.77 11.68 8.14
CA THR A 465 20.38 12.90 8.71
C THR A 465 19.64 13.41 9.96
N GLY A 466 18.56 12.73 10.39
CA GLY A 466 17.70 13.18 11.50
C GLY A 466 16.69 14.25 11.12
N LYS A 467 16.73 14.77 9.88
CA LYS A 467 15.74 15.72 9.37
C LYS A 467 14.40 15.03 9.12
N ILE A 468 13.35 15.68 9.62
CA ILE A 468 11.95 15.41 9.31
C ILE A 468 11.40 16.62 8.56
N ASP A 469 10.84 16.41 7.39
CA ASP A 469 10.15 17.44 6.60
C ASP A 469 8.67 17.08 6.48
N GLU A 470 7.82 17.84 7.17
CA GLU A 470 6.36 17.67 7.22
C GLU A 470 5.70 18.70 6.30
N SER A 471 4.81 18.25 5.42
CA SER A 471 3.98 19.10 4.56
C SER A 471 2.51 18.81 4.83
N LYS A 472 1.76 19.84 5.25
CA LYS A 472 0.39 19.70 5.74
C LYS A 472 -0.61 20.24 4.73
N TRP A 473 -1.67 19.49 4.47
CA TRP A 473 -2.66 19.84 3.45
C TRP A 473 -4.08 19.54 3.93
N THR A 474 -4.96 20.54 3.95
CA THR A 474 -6.35 20.36 4.40
C THR A 474 -7.02 19.24 3.60
N VAL A 475 -7.68 18.29 4.24
CA VAL A 475 -8.36 17.21 3.51
C VAL A 475 -9.42 17.78 2.57
N GLY A 476 -9.52 17.23 1.36
CA GLY A 476 -10.61 17.50 0.42
C GLY A 476 -10.38 18.71 -0.46
N ILE A 477 -10.10 19.88 0.11
CA ILE A 477 -9.69 21.08 -0.67
C ILE A 477 -8.19 21.14 -0.94
N HIS A 478 -7.41 20.40 -0.14
CA HIS A 478 -5.95 20.32 -0.19
C HIS A 478 -5.27 21.68 -0.38
N GLU A 479 -5.68 22.63 0.44
CA GLU A 479 -4.93 23.85 0.68
C GLU A 479 -3.77 23.57 1.63
N THR A 480 -2.61 24.18 1.35
CA THR A 480 -1.44 24.04 2.22
C THR A 480 -1.70 24.67 3.58
N GLN A 481 -1.49 23.90 4.65
CA GLN A 481 -1.46 24.40 6.04
C GLN A 481 -0.03 24.72 6.50
N GLY A 482 0.89 24.81 5.55
CA GLY A 482 2.29 25.09 5.78
C GLY A 482 3.17 23.84 5.85
N ARG A 483 4.45 24.12 6.03
CA ARG A 483 5.54 23.15 6.04
C ARG A 483 6.32 23.31 7.33
N LYS A 484 6.73 22.20 7.93
CA LYS A 484 7.53 22.19 9.14
C LYS A 484 8.73 21.28 8.95
N ILE A 485 9.92 21.86 9.08
CA ILE A 485 11.16 21.12 9.13
C ILE A 485 11.57 21.00 10.59
N SER A 486 11.84 19.77 11.03
CA SER A 486 12.26 19.49 12.39
C SER A 486 13.32 18.40 12.43
N LYS A 487 13.77 18.06 13.63
CA LYS A 487 14.80 17.06 13.89
C LYS A 487 14.26 16.01 14.85
N ALA A 488 14.51 14.73 14.56
CA ALA A 488 14.03 13.62 15.37
C ALA A 488 15.04 12.47 15.41
N ALA A 489 15.05 11.71 16.51
CA ALA A 489 15.73 10.43 16.54
C ALA A 489 14.90 9.41 15.77
N ILE A 490 15.57 8.61 14.93
CA ILE A 490 14.90 7.68 14.02
C ILE A 490 15.59 6.32 14.10
N ASP A 491 14.79 5.27 14.28
CA ASP A 491 15.22 3.88 14.11
C ASP A 491 14.67 3.33 12.80
N TRP A 492 15.47 2.53 12.11
CA TRP A 492 15.21 2.03 10.77
C TRP A 492 15.21 0.52 10.75
N PHE A 493 14.13 -0.06 10.24
CA PHE A 493 13.88 -1.49 10.21
C PHE A 493 13.66 -1.96 8.78
N VAL A 494 14.20 -3.13 8.45
CA VAL A 494 14.00 -3.78 7.15
C VAL A 494 13.39 -5.17 7.31
N SER A 495 12.57 -5.60 6.34
CA SER A 495 12.04 -6.96 6.23
C SER A 495 12.20 -7.51 4.82
#